data_AF-A0A536QPB5-F1
#
_entry.id   AF-A0A536QPB5-F1
#
_cell.length_a   1.000
_cell.length_b   1.000
_cell.length_c   1.000
_cell.angle_alpha   90.00
_cell.angle_beta   90.00
_cell.angle_gamma   90.00
#
_symmetry.space_group_name_H-M   'P 1'
#
loop_
_entity.id
_entity.type
_entity.pdbx_description
1 polymer ?
#
loop_
_entity_poly.entity_id
_entity_poly.type
_entity_poly.pdbx_seq_one_letter_code
_entity_poly.pdbx_strand_id
1 'polypeptide(L)'
;MSLLERYTQPAESQIPTVSHMGEIPSGQPTCTIWIDGKEVTAIPGEAILRAAQRAGFEVPTLCDDEKLAPAAACRMCLVEIEGYHRPMPSCHLPVEAGMKITQASDSLFKLRRQNLEYILSDHNAYCMPPCQVSCPTHIDIPGYLELMSKGQHVEAARLVKEVLPFPYMLGLVCPKPCQEVCRRGLVEEEIAICQCHGYTGELVMEMEQAPTPFPQLPATGKRVAVVGAGPAGMTAAYYAALKGHAVTVFDMMEKQGGIARYGIPEYRLPKVKLDKELN
;
A
#
# COMPACT_ATOMS: atom_id res chain seq x y z
N MET A 1 -14.87 0.84 -18.52
CA MET A 1 -15.05 0.29 -17.16
C MET A 1 -14.16 1.05 -16.22
N SER A 2 -14.77 1.77 -15.26
CA SER A 2 -14.03 2.47 -14.21
C SER A 2 -13.30 1.43 -13.34
N LEU A 3 -12.23 1.85 -12.66
CA LEU A 3 -11.49 1.00 -11.71
C LEU A 3 -12.43 0.40 -10.65
N LEU A 4 -13.43 1.16 -10.20
CA LEU A 4 -14.42 0.76 -9.19
C LEU A 4 -15.34 -0.39 -9.65
N GLU A 5 -15.70 -0.44 -10.94
CA GLU A 5 -16.60 -1.47 -11.48
C GLU A 5 -15.94 -2.85 -11.57
N ARG A 6 -14.61 -2.96 -11.42
CA ARG A 6 -13.90 -4.25 -11.43
C ARG A 6 -13.90 -4.96 -10.08
N TYR A 7 -14.33 -4.28 -9.00
CA TYR A 7 -14.20 -4.76 -7.61
C TYR A 7 -15.53 -5.00 -6.91
N THR A 8 -16.66 -4.93 -7.60
CA THR A 8 -17.94 -5.40 -7.04
C THR A 8 -17.98 -6.92 -7.10
N GLN A 9 -17.64 -7.58 -6.00
CA GLN A 9 -17.86 -9.02 -5.85
C GLN A 9 -19.35 -9.29 -5.63
N PRO A 10 -19.96 -10.27 -6.32
CA PRO A 10 -21.30 -10.71 -6.02
C PRO A 10 -21.31 -11.37 -4.63
N ALA A 11 -22.13 -10.85 -3.73
CA ALA A 11 -22.40 -11.48 -2.45
C ALA A 11 -23.30 -12.69 -2.69
N GLU A 12 -22.74 -13.90 -2.80
CA GLU A 12 -23.52 -15.13 -2.93
C GLU A 12 -23.17 -16.18 -1.87
N SER A 13 -24.22 -16.58 -1.15
CA SER A 13 -24.32 -17.67 -0.16
C SER A 13 -23.35 -17.63 1.03
N GLN A 14 -23.79 -16.96 2.09
CA GLN A 14 -23.19 -17.05 3.42
C GLN A 14 -23.40 -18.47 3.97
N ILE A 15 -22.31 -19.24 4.11
CA ILE A 15 -22.24 -20.23 5.19
C ILE A 15 -22.23 -19.37 6.47
N PRO A 16 -23.14 -19.60 7.44
CA PRO A 16 -23.11 -18.83 8.68
C PRO A 16 -21.81 -19.12 9.41
N THR A 17 -20.83 -18.23 9.26
CA THR A 17 -19.56 -18.28 9.97
C THR A 17 -19.83 -17.95 11.43
N VAL A 18 -19.80 -18.98 12.27
CA VAL A 18 -19.62 -18.81 13.71
C VAL A 18 -18.32 -18.00 13.89
N SER A 19 -18.40 -16.88 14.63
CA SER A 19 -17.27 -15.94 14.78
C SER A 19 -16.04 -16.62 15.37
N HIS A 20 -14.84 -16.13 14.99
CA HIS A 20 -13.55 -16.80 15.23
C HIS A 20 -13.17 -16.96 16.72
N MET A 21 -13.93 -16.32 17.61
CA MET A 21 -13.55 -16.09 19.01
C MET A 21 -14.67 -16.41 20.01
N GLY A 22 -15.82 -16.91 19.53
CA GLY A 22 -16.97 -17.17 20.39
C GLY A 22 -16.89 -18.52 21.09
N GLU A 23 -17.35 -18.57 22.34
CA GLU A 23 -17.78 -19.83 22.95
C GLU A 23 -18.91 -20.44 22.12
N ILE A 24 -19.06 -21.78 22.15
CA ILE A 24 -20.19 -22.45 21.50
C ILE A 24 -21.48 -21.93 22.15
N PRO A 25 -22.40 -21.31 21.39
CA PRO A 25 -23.65 -20.79 21.94
C PRO A 25 -24.45 -21.88 22.67
N SER A 26 -25.02 -21.52 23.82
CA SER A 26 -25.82 -22.45 24.64
C SER A 26 -26.96 -23.06 23.81
N GLY A 27 -27.07 -24.39 23.82
CA GLY A 27 -28.11 -25.14 23.11
C GLY A 27 -27.74 -25.57 21.68
N GLN A 28 -26.55 -25.26 21.16
CA GLN A 28 -26.10 -25.80 19.89
C GLN A 28 -25.69 -27.28 20.00
N PRO A 29 -25.97 -28.11 18.97
CA PRO A 29 -25.48 -29.48 18.93
C PRO A 29 -23.95 -29.48 18.83
N THR A 30 -23.30 -30.35 19.58
CA THR A 30 -21.85 -30.51 19.56
C THR A 30 -21.45 -31.93 19.18
N CYS A 31 -20.26 -32.07 18.60
CA CYS A 31 -19.61 -33.34 18.33
C CYS A 31 -18.15 -33.30 18.75
N THR A 32 -17.58 -34.48 18.95
CA THR A 32 -16.17 -34.66 19.28
C THR A 32 -15.34 -34.89 18.02
N ILE A 33 -14.24 -34.15 17.91
CA ILE A 33 -13.15 -34.36 16.94
C ILE A 33 -11.80 -34.39 17.68
N TRP A 34 -10.74 -34.84 16.99
CA TRP A 34 -9.38 -34.86 17.52
C TRP A 34 -8.47 -33.99 16.65
N ILE A 35 -7.72 -33.08 17.27
CA ILE A 35 -6.71 -32.25 16.59
C ILE A 35 -5.37 -32.46 17.28
N ASP A 36 -4.37 -32.94 16.54
CA ASP A 36 -3.04 -33.33 17.06
C ASP A 36 -3.13 -34.24 18.30
N GLY A 37 -4.11 -35.15 18.30
CA GLY A 37 -4.38 -36.08 19.41
C GLY A 37 -5.16 -35.51 20.60
N LYS A 38 -5.44 -34.21 20.63
CA LYS A 38 -6.28 -33.57 21.67
C LYS A 38 -7.75 -33.64 21.28
N GLU A 39 -8.59 -34.01 22.22
CA GLU A 39 -10.05 -33.97 22.06
C GLU A 39 -10.56 -32.52 22.01
N VAL A 40 -11.38 -32.21 21.00
CA VAL A 40 -11.93 -30.88 20.74
C VAL A 40 -13.44 -30.99 20.53
N THR A 41 -14.18 -30.15 21.24
CA THR A 41 -15.63 -29.99 21.04
C THR A 41 -15.91 -29.01 19.91
N ALA A 42 -16.67 -29.46 18.91
CA ALA A 42 -16.99 -28.71 17.71
C ALA A 42 -18.50 -28.73 17.42
N ILE A 43 -18.95 -27.80 16.60
CA ILE A 43 -20.32 -27.70 16.09
C ILE A 43 -20.37 -28.45 14.75
N PRO A 44 -21.24 -29.47 14.59
CA PRO A 44 -21.38 -30.17 13.33
C PRO A 44 -21.67 -29.19 12.17
N GLY A 45 -20.90 -29.30 11.08
CA GLY A 45 -21.06 -28.44 9.90
C GLY A 45 -20.31 -27.11 9.93
N GLU A 46 -19.71 -26.70 11.05
CA GLU A 46 -18.81 -25.54 11.06
C GLU A 46 -17.48 -25.88 10.36
N ALA A 47 -16.74 -24.88 9.89
CA ALA A 47 -15.43 -25.13 9.28
C ALA A 47 -14.41 -25.64 10.33
N ILE A 48 -13.62 -26.66 9.96
CA ILE A 48 -12.55 -27.21 10.83
C ILE A 48 -11.63 -26.11 11.38
N LEU A 49 -11.32 -25.09 10.57
CA LEU A 49 -10.50 -23.96 10.98
C LEU A 49 -11.08 -23.22 12.21
N ARG A 50 -12.41 -23.04 12.27
CA ARG A 50 -13.08 -22.37 13.38
C ARG A 50 -13.02 -23.20 14.65
N ALA A 51 -13.26 -24.50 14.54
CA ALA A 51 -13.11 -25.43 15.64
C ALA A 51 -11.66 -25.45 16.18
N ALA A 52 -10.67 -25.44 15.28
CA ALA A 52 -9.25 -25.39 15.64
C ALA A 52 -8.86 -24.10 16.36
N GLN A 53 -9.25 -22.93 15.81
CA GLN A 53 -8.97 -21.61 16.40
C GLN A 53 -9.61 -21.46 17.79
N ARG A 54 -10.88 -21.86 17.94
CA ARG A 54 -11.58 -21.83 19.24
C ARG A 54 -10.92 -22.74 20.28
N ALA A 55 -10.33 -23.86 19.86
CA ALA A 55 -9.59 -24.77 20.73
C ALA A 55 -8.15 -24.33 21.02
N GLY A 56 -7.71 -23.19 20.49
CA GLY A 56 -6.39 -22.60 20.70
C GLY A 56 -5.30 -23.13 19.76
N PHE A 57 -5.65 -23.78 18.65
CA PHE A 57 -4.67 -24.22 17.65
C PHE A 57 -4.41 -23.14 16.61
N GLU A 58 -3.13 -22.92 16.29
CA GLU A 58 -2.69 -21.94 15.30
C GLU A 58 -2.57 -22.55 13.90
N VAL A 59 -3.71 -22.75 13.23
CA VAL A 59 -3.72 -23.13 11.82
C VAL A 59 -3.45 -21.89 10.96
N PRO A 60 -2.36 -21.84 10.17
CA PRO A 60 -1.97 -20.63 9.45
C PRO A 60 -2.92 -20.32 8.29
N THR A 61 -3.22 -19.04 8.09
CA THR A 61 -4.11 -18.53 7.05
C THR A 61 -3.59 -17.21 6.48
N LEU A 62 -3.77 -16.96 5.18
CA LEU A 62 -3.49 -15.66 4.55
C LEU A 62 -4.73 -14.99 3.96
N CYS A 63 -5.70 -15.78 3.47
CA CYS A 63 -6.90 -15.28 2.79
C CYS A 63 -8.18 -15.49 3.61
N ASP A 64 -8.05 -15.79 4.90
CA ASP A 64 -9.19 -16.04 5.79
C ASP A 64 -9.63 -14.71 6.42
N ASP A 65 -10.90 -14.34 6.23
CA ASP A 65 -11.50 -13.12 6.79
C ASP A 65 -12.97 -13.42 7.12
N GLU A 66 -13.44 -12.98 8.29
CA GLU A 66 -14.82 -13.18 8.78
C GLU A 66 -15.90 -12.68 7.83
N LYS A 67 -15.59 -11.64 7.07
CA LYS A 67 -16.54 -10.96 6.18
C LYS A 67 -16.67 -11.63 4.83
N LEU A 68 -15.83 -12.63 4.54
CA LEU A 68 -15.73 -13.26 3.23
C LEU A 68 -16.06 -14.76 3.31
N ALA A 69 -16.64 -15.28 2.24
CA ALA A 69 -16.83 -16.71 2.09
C ALA A 69 -15.46 -17.43 1.96
N PRO A 70 -15.25 -18.58 2.62
CA PRO A 70 -13.97 -19.29 2.53
C PRO A 70 -13.68 -19.79 1.11
N ALA A 71 -12.66 -19.21 0.47
CA ALA A 71 -12.26 -19.58 -0.89
C ALA A 71 -11.23 -20.73 -0.95
N ALA A 72 -10.59 -21.06 0.19
CA ALA A 72 -9.44 -21.97 0.25
C ALA A 72 -8.27 -21.62 -0.71
N ALA A 73 -8.16 -20.34 -1.10
CA ALA A 73 -7.25 -19.89 -2.15
C ALA A 73 -5.78 -19.94 -1.73
N CYS A 74 -5.45 -19.46 -0.52
CA CYS A 74 -4.05 -19.39 -0.07
C CYS A 74 -3.43 -20.75 0.28
N ARG A 75 -4.24 -21.79 0.52
CA ARG A 75 -3.78 -23.14 0.92
C ARG A 75 -2.82 -23.19 2.13
N MET A 76 -2.81 -22.16 2.98
CA MET A 76 -2.06 -22.20 4.25
C MET A 76 -2.75 -23.07 5.29
N CYS A 77 -4.09 -23.06 5.29
CA CYS A 77 -4.93 -23.77 6.26
C CYS A 77 -5.03 -25.29 6.03
N LEU A 78 -4.12 -25.88 5.24
CA LEU A 78 -4.13 -27.31 4.95
C LEU A 78 -3.92 -28.11 6.22
N VAL A 79 -4.74 -29.13 6.44
CA VAL A 79 -4.64 -30.09 7.53
C VAL A 79 -4.69 -31.51 6.95
N GLU A 80 -4.05 -32.45 7.62
CA GLU A 80 -4.16 -33.87 7.30
C GLU A 80 -5.34 -34.46 8.06
N ILE A 81 -6.13 -35.32 7.41
CA ILE A 81 -7.32 -35.94 8.01
C ILE A 81 -7.23 -37.44 7.79
N GLU A 82 -7.44 -38.23 8.85
CA GLU A 82 -7.42 -39.69 8.75
C GLU A 82 -8.48 -40.17 7.74
N GLY A 83 -8.07 -41.06 6.83
CA GLY A 83 -8.92 -41.56 5.74
C GLY A 83 -8.90 -40.72 4.46
N TYR A 84 -8.31 -39.52 4.47
CA TYR A 84 -8.14 -38.70 3.28
C TYR A 84 -6.77 -38.96 2.63
N HIS A 85 -6.73 -38.97 1.31
CA HIS A 85 -5.51 -39.28 0.54
C HIS A 85 -4.57 -38.07 0.36
N ARG A 86 -5.02 -36.86 0.74
CA ARG A 86 -4.26 -35.62 0.59
C ARG A 86 -4.65 -34.61 1.68
N PRO A 87 -3.77 -33.63 2.00
CA PRO A 87 -4.13 -32.54 2.89
C PRO A 87 -5.32 -31.73 2.36
N MET A 88 -6.22 -31.36 3.27
CA MET A 88 -7.47 -30.67 2.96
C MET A 88 -7.50 -29.26 3.58
N PRO A 89 -8.07 -28.26 2.89
CA PRO A 89 -8.19 -26.91 3.45
C PRO A 89 -9.24 -26.87 4.57
N SER A 90 -8.79 -26.63 5.79
CA SER A 90 -9.67 -26.57 6.98
C SER A 90 -10.64 -25.38 6.97
N CYS A 91 -10.37 -24.32 6.21
CA CYS A 91 -11.20 -23.12 6.20
C CYS A 91 -12.58 -23.30 5.55
N HIS A 92 -12.76 -24.30 4.70
CA HIS A 92 -14.05 -24.57 4.04
C HIS A 92 -14.65 -25.94 4.39
N LEU A 93 -13.82 -26.88 4.87
CA LEU A 93 -14.27 -28.25 5.10
C LEU A 93 -15.10 -28.31 6.39
N PRO A 94 -16.36 -28.77 6.33
CA PRO A 94 -17.20 -28.87 7.51
C PRO A 94 -16.71 -29.97 8.45
N VAL A 95 -16.89 -29.74 9.74
CA VAL A 95 -16.63 -30.72 10.80
C VAL A 95 -17.68 -31.84 10.75
N GLU A 96 -17.19 -33.08 10.79
CA GLU A 96 -17.98 -34.28 11.04
C GLU A 96 -17.52 -34.97 12.33
N ALA A 97 -18.47 -35.60 13.03
CA ALA A 97 -18.17 -36.33 14.26
C ALA A 97 -17.17 -37.46 14.00
N GLY A 98 -16.15 -37.60 14.86
CA GLY A 98 -15.16 -38.67 14.71
C GLY A 98 -13.91 -38.28 13.91
N MET A 99 -13.87 -37.09 13.29
CA MET A 99 -12.69 -36.66 12.52
C MET A 99 -11.44 -36.60 13.38
N LYS A 100 -10.34 -37.16 12.86
CA LYS A 100 -8.99 -37.03 13.43
C LYS A 100 -8.11 -36.24 12.48
N ILE A 101 -7.63 -35.12 12.97
CA ILE A 101 -7.00 -34.05 12.20
C ILE A 101 -5.59 -33.82 12.75
N THR A 102 -4.62 -33.69 11.85
CA THR A 102 -3.26 -33.24 12.18
C THR A 102 -3.05 -31.89 11.51
N GLN A 103 -2.74 -30.85 12.29
CA GLN A 103 -2.53 -29.50 11.76
C GLN A 103 -1.06 -29.11 11.63
N ALA A 104 -0.17 -29.80 12.35
CA ALA A 104 1.26 -29.58 12.29
C ALA A 104 2.00 -30.91 12.01
N SER A 105 2.63 -30.99 10.84
CA SER A 105 3.51 -32.08 10.44
C SER A 105 4.57 -31.56 9.46
N ASP A 106 5.67 -32.29 9.30
CA ASP A 106 6.76 -31.91 8.38
C ASP A 106 6.28 -31.84 6.91
N SER A 107 5.34 -32.70 6.53
CA SER A 107 4.67 -32.69 5.21
C SER A 107 3.86 -31.42 5.01
N LEU A 108 3.03 -31.05 5.99
CA LEU A 108 2.25 -29.82 5.96
C LEU A 108 3.15 -28.58 5.92
N PHE A 109 4.24 -28.57 6.69
CA PHE A 109 5.20 -27.46 6.66
C PHE A 109 5.82 -27.28 5.26
N LYS A 110 6.31 -28.36 4.64
CA LYS A 110 6.89 -28.32 3.29
C LYS A 110 5.87 -27.84 2.26
N LEU A 111 4.62 -28.32 2.33
CA LEU A 111 3.56 -27.93 1.41
C LEU A 111 3.14 -26.47 1.58
N ARG A 112 2.99 -25.99 2.82
CA ARG A 112 2.70 -24.58 3.12
C ARG A 112 3.84 -23.68 2.65
N ARG A 113 5.10 -24.06 2.87
CA ARG A 113 6.26 -23.34 2.36
C ARG A 113 6.24 -23.25 0.83
N GLN A 114 6.02 -24.36 0.14
CA GLN A 114 5.97 -24.38 -1.33
C GLN A 114 4.80 -23.52 -1.86
N ASN A 115 3.62 -23.60 -1.24
CA ASN A 115 2.48 -22.75 -1.60
C ASN A 115 2.80 -21.27 -1.40
N LEU A 116 3.48 -20.90 -0.31
CA LEU A 116 3.90 -19.53 -0.05
C LEU A 116 4.95 -19.07 -1.08
N GLU A 117 5.93 -19.91 -1.40
CA GLU A 117 6.91 -19.65 -2.46
C GLU A 117 6.23 -19.41 -3.81
N TYR A 118 5.21 -20.20 -4.18
CA TYR A 118 4.43 -19.97 -5.40
C TYR A 118 3.62 -18.68 -5.35
N ILE A 119 2.94 -18.38 -4.25
CA ILE A 119 2.18 -17.13 -4.08
C ILE A 119 3.11 -15.93 -4.25
N LEU A 120 4.32 -16.02 -3.71
CA LEU A 120 5.33 -14.96 -3.80
C LEU A 120 6.10 -14.97 -5.13
N SER A 121 6.08 -16.07 -5.90
CA SER A 121 6.83 -16.19 -7.15
C SER A 121 6.37 -15.21 -8.23
N ASP A 122 5.09 -14.82 -8.21
CA ASP A 122 4.51 -13.79 -9.08
C ASP A 122 3.93 -12.62 -8.26
N HIS A 123 4.29 -12.52 -6.96
CA HIS A 123 3.98 -11.31 -6.20
C HIS A 123 4.91 -10.20 -6.70
N ASN A 124 4.46 -9.50 -7.74
CA ASN A 124 5.04 -8.23 -8.08
C ASN A 124 4.93 -7.33 -6.83
N ALA A 125 6.04 -6.74 -6.39
CA ALA A 125 6.11 -5.91 -5.19
C ALA A 125 5.25 -4.62 -5.27
N TYR A 126 4.34 -4.52 -6.23
CA TYR A 126 3.44 -3.40 -6.49
C TYR A 126 2.04 -3.64 -5.92
N CYS A 127 1.93 -4.23 -4.72
CA CYS A 127 0.86 -3.76 -3.84
C CYS A 127 1.12 -2.26 -3.64
N MET A 128 0.27 -1.40 -4.22
CA MET A 128 0.40 0.05 -4.07
C MET A 128 0.64 0.38 -2.59
N PRO A 129 1.82 0.89 -2.23
CA PRO A 129 2.19 1.00 -0.83
C PRO A 129 1.28 2.05 -0.19
N PRO A 130 0.86 1.86 1.07
CA PRO A 130 -0.10 2.75 1.71
C PRO A 130 0.38 4.20 1.73
N CYS A 131 1.70 4.43 1.83
CA CYS A 131 2.30 5.75 1.75
C CYS A 131 2.05 6.45 0.40
N GLN A 132 2.07 5.71 -0.73
CA GLN A 132 1.76 6.25 -2.06
C GLN A 132 0.27 6.45 -2.26
N VAL A 133 -0.56 5.55 -1.73
CA VAL A 133 -2.03 5.68 -1.78
C VAL A 133 -2.50 6.90 -0.99
N SER A 134 -1.92 7.13 0.19
CA SER A 134 -2.25 8.26 1.07
C SER A 134 -1.68 9.60 0.57
N CYS A 135 -0.64 9.58 -0.29
CA CYS A 135 -0.07 10.79 -0.86
C CYS A 135 -1.03 11.39 -1.91
N PRO A 136 -1.44 12.67 -1.79
CA PRO A 136 -2.34 13.30 -2.77
C PRO A 136 -1.80 13.36 -4.20
N THR A 137 -0.48 13.35 -4.37
CA THR A 137 0.18 13.35 -5.69
C THR A 137 0.54 11.93 -6.17
N HIS A 138 0.28 10.90 -5.36
CA HIS A 138 0.63 9.50 -5.65
C HIS A 138 2.10 9.29 -6.07
N ILE A 139 3.03 10.06 -5.49
CA ILE A 139 4.46 9.95 -5.78
C ILE A 139 4.96 8.51 -5.53
N ASP A 140 5.87 8.04 -6.39
CA ASP A 140 6.49 6.72 -6.24
C ASP A 140 7.52 6.73 -5.10
N ILE A 141 7.02 6.58 -3.87
CA ILE A 141 7.83 6.63 -2.65
C ILE A 141 8.89 5.53 -2.62
N PRO A 142 8.57 4.25 -2.83
CA PRO A 142 9.60 3.21 -2.85
C PRO A 142 10.63 3.45 -3.95
N GLY A 143 10.20 3.86 -5.15
CA GLY A 143 11.07 4.09 -6.29
C GLY A 143 12.12 5.17 -6.01
N TYR A 144 11.71 6.34 -5.50
CA TYR A 144 12.70 7.40 -5.25
C TYR A 144 13.58 7.08 -4.03
N LEU A 145 13.06 6.40 -3.01
CA LEU A 145 13.85 5.97 -1.85
C LEU A 145 14.93 4.96 -2.26
N GLU A 146 14.61 4.05 -3.19
CA GLU A 146 15.57 3.10 -3.76
C GLU A 146 16.64 3.80 -4.63
N LEU A 147 16.26 4.83 -5.39
CA LEU A 147 17.23 5.64 -6.13
C LEU A 147 18.16 6.40 -5.17
N MET A 148 17.60 6.96 -4.09
CA MET A 148 18.37 7.63 -3.04
C MET A 148 19.32 6.66 -2.32
N SER A 149 18.89 5.42 -2.03
CA SER A 149 19.74 4.41 -1.38
C SER A 149 20.99 4.05 -2.21
N LYS A 150 20.88 4.19 -3.53
CA LYS A 150 21.97 4.01 -4.51
C LYS A 150 22.78 5.28 -4.78
N GLY A 151 22.48 6.40 -4.10
CA GLY A 151 23.10 7.71 -4.35
C GLY A 151 22.68 8.38 -5.66
N GLN A 152 21.65 7.85 -6.34
CA GLN A 152 21.15 8.36 -7.63
C GLN A 152 20.18 9.53 -7.43
N HIS A 153 20.62 10.59 -6.73
CA HIS A 153 19.75 11.72 -6.34
C HIS A 153 19.15 12.48 -7.52
N VAL A 154 19.86 12.56 -8.65
CA VAL A 154 19.34 13.20 -9.87
C VAL A 154 18.13 12.44 -10.42
N GLU A 155 18.22 11.11 -10.52
CA GLU A 155 17.11 10.27 -10.97
C GLU A 155 15.98 10.23 -9.94
N ALA A 156 16.29 10.24 -8.64
CA ALA A 156 15.29 10.34 -7.59
C ALA A 156 14.50 11.66 -7.70
N ALA A 157 15.18 12.79 -7.91
CA ALA A 157 14.52 14.08 -8.12
C ALA A 157 13.67 14.09 -9.40
N ARG A 158 14.19 13.45 -10.47
CA ARG A 158 13.44 13.27 -11.71
C ARG A 158 12.15 12.50 -11.45
N LEU A 159 12.22 11.34 -10.80
CA LEU A 159 11.03 10.53 -10.49
C LEU A 159 10.01 11.30 -9.64
N VAL A 160 10.44 12.02 -8.61
CA VAL A 160 9.54 12.84 -7.77
C VAL A 160 8.86 13.95 -8.59
N LYS A 161 9.63 14.66 -9.44
CA LYS A 161 9.12 15.78 -10.24
C LYS A 161 8.11 15.38 -11.31
N GLU A 162 7.92 14.09 -11.59
CA GLU A 162 6.91 13.63 -12.56
C GLU A 162 5.50 14.02 -12.09
N VAL A 163 5.26 13.96 -10.78
CA VAL A 163 3.95 14.24 -10.16
C VAL A 163 4.00 15.33 -9.09
N LEU A 164 5.20 15.79 -8.70
CA LEU A 164 5.41 16.79 -7.65
C LEU A 164 6.47 17.82 -8.10
N PRO A 165 6.07 18.94 -8.75
CA PRO A 165 7.01 19.90 -9.33
C PRO A 165 7.91 20.64 -8.32
N PHE A 166 7.45 20.78 -7.07
CA PHE A 166 8.10 21.56 -6.01
C PHE A 166 8.52 20.69 -4.80
N PRO A 167 9.47 19.74 -4.98
CA PRO A 167 9.89 18.80 -3.93
C PRO A 167 10.53 19.46 -2.71
N TYR A 168 11.29 20.54 -2.86
CA TYR A 168 11.94 21.25 -1.77
C TYR A 168 10.92 21.92 -0.86
N MET A 169 10.03 22.75 -1.41
CA MET A 169 8.99 23.42 -0.64
C MET A 169 8.16 22.39 0.14
N LEU A 170 7.66 21.34 -0.53
CA LEU A 170 6.87 20.31 0.14
C LEU A 170 7.69 19.53 1.16
N GLY A 171 9.00 19.39 0.98
CA GLY A 171 9.88 18.78 1.97
C GLY A 171 9.88 19.48 3.34
N LEU A 172 9.46 20.75 3.38
CA LEU A 172 9.40 21.58 4.58
C LEU A 172 7.97 21.81 5.09
N VAL A 173 6.97 21.82 4.20
CA VAL A 173 5.60 22.27 4.55
C VAL A 173 4.52 21.20 4.35
N CYS A 174 4.86 20.03 3.81
CA CYS A 174 3.91 18.94 3.62
C CYS A 174 3.31 18.46 4.96
N PRO A 175 2.00 18.15 5.01
CA PRO A 175 1.36 17.55 6.18
C PRO A 175 1.72 16.08 6.40
N LYS A 176 2.44 15.45 5.47
CA LYS A 176 3.01 14.09 5.55
C LYS A 176 2.00 12.94 5.79
N PRO A 177 0.82 12.90 5.12
CA PRO A 177 -0.15 11.81 5.31
C PRO A 177 0.41 10.43 4.90
N CYS A 178 1.45 10.41 4.07
CA CYS A 178 2.18 9.21 3.68
C CYS A 178 3.00 8.59 4.83
N GLN A 179 3.46 9.40 5.79
CA GLN A 179 4.23 8.93 6.94
C GLN A 179 3.34 8.28 8.00
N GLU A 180 2.13 8.79 8.20
CA GLU A 180 1.15 8.25 9.16
C GLU A 180 0.76 6.79 8.88
N VAL A 181 0.84 6.36 7.62
CA VAL A 181 0.48 5.01 7.17
C VAL A 181 1.71 4.17 6.77
N CYS A 182 2.91 4.61 7.15
CA CYS A 182 4.15 3.92 6.80
C CYS A 182 4.24 2.56 7.51
N ARG A 183 4.32 1.46 6.76
CA ARG A 183 4.44 0.11 7.34
C ARG A 183 5.74 -0.09 8.14
N ARG A 184 6.78 0.73 7.92
CA ARG A 184 8.00 0.67 8.72
C ARG A 184 7.73 0.98 10.20
N GLY A 185 6.72 1.83 10.47
CA GLY A 185 6.24 2.12 11.82
C GLY A 185 5.59 0.93 12.54
N LEU A 186 5.29 -0.18 11.84
CA LEU A 186 4.86 -1.43 12.47
C LEU A 186 6.02 -2.26 13.03
N VAL A 187 7.25 -1.90 12.68
CA VAL A 187 8.48 -2.59 13.11
C VAL A 187 9.30 -1.67 14.01
N GLU A 188 9.53 -0.44 13.56
CA GLU A 188 10.28 0.61 14.27
C GLU A 188 9.59 1.97 14.07
N GLU A 189 10.28 2.97 13.53
CA GLU A 189 9.73 4.28 13.19
C GLU A 189 9.39 4.41 11.70
N GLU A 190 8.59 5.42 11.37
CA GLU A 190 8.31 5.76 9.99
C GLU A 190 9.56 6.29 9.26
N ILE A 191 9.60 6.07 7.95
CA ILE A 191 10.61 6.72 7.11
C ILE A 191 10.29 8.23 7.05
N ALA A 192 11.32 9.07 7.13
CA ALA A 192 11.23 10.53 6.95
C ALA A 192 10.98 10.92 5.47
N ILE A 193 9.95 10.34 4.86
CA ILE A 193 9.56 10.43 3.44
C ILE A 193 9.56 11.89 2.96
N CYS A 194 8.96 12.79 3.74
CA CYS A 194 8.86 14.21 3.43
C CYS A 194 10.26 14.86 3.30
N GLN A 195 11.13 14.62 4.28
CA GLN A 195 12.49 15.14 4.28
C GLN A 195 13.34 14.50 3.18
N CYS A 196 13.13 13.22 2.85
CA CYS A 196 13.87 12.54 1.79
C CYS A 196 13.66 13.18 0.41
N HIS A 197 12.41 13.46 0.03
CA HIS A 197 12.16 14.14 -1.25
C HIS A 197 12.55 15.63 -1.19
N GLY A 198 12.41 16.28 -0.03
CA GLY A 198 12.88 17.65 0.20
C GLY A 198 14.38 17.81 -0.02
N TYR A 199 15.17 16.94 0.61
CA TYR A 199 16.63 16.88 0.46
C TYR A 199 17.05 16.64 -0.99
N THR A 200 16.40 15.69 -1.65
CA THR A 200 16.68 15.39 -3.06
C THR A 200 16.35 16.58 -3.97
N GLY A 201 15.23 17.27 -3.71
CA GLY A 201 14.87 18.51 -4.40
C GLY A 201 15.90 19.62 -4.19
N GLU A 202 16.33 19.83 -2.95
CA GLU A 202 17.33 20.83 -2.60
C GLU A 202 18.69 20.56 -3.25
N LEU A 203 19.19 19.32 -3.12
CA LEU A 203 20.48 18.91 -3.66
C LEU A 203 20.55 19.22 -5.15
N VAL A 204 19.50 18.86 -5.88
CA VAL A 204 19.41 19.02 -7.32
C VAL A 204 19.26 20.49 -7.75
N MET A 205 18.65 21.34 -6.93
CA MET A 205 18.61 22.80 -7.14
C MET A 205 19.95 23.50 -6.93
N GLU A 206 20.87 22.89 -6.19
CA GLU A 206 22.22 23.43 -5.92
C GLU A 206 23.28 22.90 -6.90
N MET A 207 22.92 22.03 -7.83
CA MET A 207 23.82 21.55 -8.88
C MET A 207 24.00 22.60 -9.98
N GLU A 208 25.23 22.80 -10.46
CA GLU A 208 25.52 23.73 -11.57
C GLU A 208 24.75 23.39 -12.86
N GLN A 209 24.51 22.09 -13.06
CA GLN A 209 23.64 21.56 -14.10
C GLN A 209 22.50 20.83 -13.41
N ALA A 210 21.55 21.60 -12.88
CA ALA A 210 20.28 21.03 -12.47
C ALA A 210 19.73 20.22 -13.67
N PRO A 211 19.32 18.96 -13.47
CA PRO A 211 18.67 18.17 -14.50
C PRO A 211 17.54 19.01 -15.03
N THR A 212 17.63 19.35 -16.31
CA THR A 212 16.60 20.10 -17.01
C THR A 212 15.29 19.38 -16.71
N PRO A 213 14.24 20.10 -16.24
CA PRO A 213 12.99 19.46 -15.87
C PRO A 213 12.42 18.81 -17.12
N PHE A 214 12.63 17.50 -17.24
CA PHE A 214 12.21 16.60 -18.30
C PHE A 214 12.51 17.05 -19.75
N PRO A 215 12.53 16.11 -20.70
CA PRO A 215 12.44 16.48 -22.11
C PRO A 215 11.12 17.23 -22.32
N GLN A 216 11.21 18.52 -22.61
CA GLN A 216 10.04 19.25 -23.10
C GLN A 216 9.63 18.63 -24.44
N LEU A 217 8.33 18.36 -24.59
CA LEU A 217 7.80 17.94 -25.87
C LEU A 217 7.99 19.06 -26.91
N PRO A 218 8.06 18.72 -28.21
CA PRO A 218 8.19 19.70 -29.27
C PRO A 218 7.13 20.81 -29.18
N ALA A 219 7.52 22.01 -29.59
CA ALA A 219 6.65 23.18 -29.53
C ALA A 219 5.33 22.92 -30.28
N THR A 220 4.23 23.11 -29.57
CA THR A 220 2.87 22.90 -30.10
C THR A 220 2.32 24.12 -30.84
N GLY A 221 2.99 25.28 -30.73
CA GLY A 221 2.51 26.58 -31.23
C GLY A 221 1.34 27.18 -30.43
N LYS A 222 0.83 26.48 -29.40
CA LYS A 222 -0.27 26.97 -28.56
C LYS A 222 0.25 27.84 -27.42
N ARG A 223 -0.57 28.81 -27.01
CA ARG A 223 -0.31 29.71 -25.87
C ARG A 223 -1.28 29.43 -24.73
N VAL A 224 -0.78 29.39 -23.50
CA VAL A 224 -1.54 29.17 -22.27
C VAL A 224 -1.31 30.35 -21.33
N ALA A 225 -2.39 30.97 -20.87
CA ALA A 225 -2.34 31.97 -19.80
C ALA A 225 -2.74 31.31 -18.47
N VAL A 226 -1.89 31.45 -17.46
CA VAL A 226 -2.18 31.00 -16.09
C VAL A 226 -2.35 32.23 -15.21
N VAL A 227 -3.46 32.32 -14.48
CA VAL A 227 -3.74 33.41 -13.54
C VAL A 227 -3.51 32.91 -12.12
N GLY A 228 -2.57 33.53 -11.41
CA GLY A 228 -2.03 33.14 -10.12
C GLY A 228 -0.73 32.36 -10.25
N ALA A 229 0.34 32.87 -9.66
CA ALA A 229 1.65 32.27 -9.49
C ALA A 229 1.79 31.59 -8.11
N GLY A 230 0.68 31.13 -7.52
CA GLY A 230 0.68 30.23 -6.37
C GLY A 230 1.01 28.78 -6.77
N PRO A 231 1.08 27.84 -5.80
CA PRO A 231 1.43 26.45 -6.07
C PRO A 231 0.60 25.81 -7.19
N ALA A 232 -0.73 25.98 -7.18
CA ALA A 232 -1.61 25.42 -8.21
C ALA A 232 -1.32 25.97 -9.61
N GLY A 233 -1.17 27.29 -9.75
CA GLY A 233 -0.89 27.91 -11.03
C GLY A 233 0.50 27.57 -11.56
N MET A 234 1.51 27.58 -10.68
CA MET A 234 2.87 27.20 -11.04
C MET A 234 2.96 25.71 -11.43
N THR A 235 2.21 24.81 -10.77
CA THR A 235 2.08 23.40 -11.18
C THR A 235 1.43 23.27 -12.56
N ALA A 236 0.36 24.02 -12.83
CA ALA A 236 -0.28 24.02 -14.14
C ALA A 236 0.66 24.55 -15.24
N ALA A 237 1.39 25.61 -14.95
CA ALA A 237 2.37 26.21 -15.85
C ALA A 237 3.51 25.23 -16.15
N TYR A 238 4.04 24.57 -15.12
CA TYR A 238 5.07 23.54 -15.23
C TYR A 238 4.67 22.43 -16.21
N TYR A 239 3.52 21.77 -15.99
CA TYR A 239 3.10 20.68 -16.85
C TYR A 239 2.68 21.13 -18.26
N ALA A 240 2.15 22.34 -18.41
CA ALA A 240 1.85 22.89 -19.73
C ALA A 240 3.12 23.19 -20.53
N ALA A 241 4.17 23.72 -19.88
CA ALA A 241 5.46 23.96 -20.50
C ALA A 241 6.13 22.65 -20.92
N LEU A 242 6.10 21.60 -20.07
CA LEU A 242 6.60 20.26 -20.44
C LEU A 242 5.89 19.67 -21.65
N LYS A 243 4.61 19.99 -21.85
CA LYS A 243 3.83 19.58 -23.03
C LYS A 243 4.12 20.41 -24.29
N GLY A 244 5.09 21.33 -24.26
CA GLY A 244 5.50 22.14 -25.41
C GLY A 244 4.57 23.33 -25.67
N HIS A 245 3.80 23.79 -24.68
CA HIS A 245 2.99 25.01 -24.80
C HIS A 245 3.78 26.24 -24.36
N ALA A 246 3.57 27.38 -25.01
CA ALA A 246 4.10 28.66 -24.55
C ALA A 246 3.22 29.19 -23.41
N VAL A 247 3.75 29.21 -22.19
CA VAL A 247 3.00 29.59 -20.98
C VAL A 247 3.36 31.00 -20.53
N THR A 248 2.36 31.80 -20.16
CA THR A 248 2.55 33.08 -19.47
C THR A 248 1.76 33.05 -18.16
N VAL A 249 2.45 33.31 -17.05
CA VAL A 249 1.85 33.37 -15.73
C VAL A 249 1.62 34.83 -15.35
N PHE A 250 0.41 35.16 -14.91
CA PHE A 250 0.01 36.48 -14.43
C PHE A 250 -0.31 36.37 -12.95
N ASP A 251 0.27 37.22 -12.11
CA ASP A 251 -0.08 37.32 -10.69
C ASP A 251 -0.36 38.77 -10.32
N MET A 252 -1.17 38.99 -9.29
CA MET A 252 -1.42 40.31 -8.73
C MET A 252 -0.30 40.78 -7.81
N MET A 253 0.48 39.84 -7.27
CA MET A 253 1.57 40.08 -6.34
C MET A 253 2.90 40.28 -7.08
N GLU A 254 3.84 40.98 -6.45
CA GLU A 254 5.14 41.32 -7.05
C GLU A 254 6.02 40.10 -7.36
N LYS A 255 5.95 39.04 -6.55
CA LYS A 255 6.79 37.83 -6.68
C LYS A 255 5.93 36.57 -6.68
N GLN A 256 6.33 35.60 -7.49
CA GLN A 256 5.70 34.27 -7.56
C GLN A 256 5.82 33.47 -6.26
N GLY A 257 4.85 32.62 -5.98
CA GLY A 257 4.82 31.68 -4.86
C GLY A 257 3.52 31.70 -4.05
N GLY A 258 2.63 32.68 -4.27
CA GLY A 258 1.33 32.77 -3.58
C GLY A 258 1.45 32.61 -2.05
N ILE A 259 0.58 31.79 -1.44
CA ILE A 259 0.61 31.52 0.02
C ILE A 259 1.95 30.93 0.47
N ALA A 260 2.65 30.15 -0.36
CA ALA A 260 3.96 29.63 0.01
C ALA A 260 4.99 30.76 0.22
N ARG A 261 4.91 31.84 -0.56
CA ARG A 261 5.72 33.05 -0.32
C ARG A 261 5.15 33.91 0.80
N TYR A 262 3.88 34.30 0.68
CA TYR A 262 3.32 35.40 1.47
C TYR A 262 2.67 34.96 2.78
N GLY A 263 2.36 33.67 2.94
CA GLY A 263 1.73 33.12 4.15
C GLY A 263 2.66 32.31 5.04
N ILE A 264 3.65 31.61 4.48
CA ILE A 264 4.56 30.75 5.26
C ILE A 264 5.76 31.56 5.76
N PRO A 265 6.08 31.57 7.07
CA PRO A 265 7.22 32.32 7.62
C PRO A 265 8.60 31.88 7.09
N GLU A 266 9.57 32.79 7.11
CA GLU A 266 10.96 32.56 6.63
C GLU A 266 11.64 31.37 7.31
N TYR A 267 11.48 31.23 8.63
CA TYR A 267 12.11 30.14 9.40
C TYR A 267 11.58 28.76 9.02
N ARG A 268 10.40 28.68 8.39
CA ARG A 268 9.77 27.43 7.95
C ARG A 268 9.99 27.16 6.46
N LEU A 269 10.01 28.22 5.64
CA LEU A 269 10.24 28.12 4.20
C LEU A 269 11.10 29.30 3.72
N PRO A 270 12.44 29.12 3.66
CA PRO A 270 13.38 30.15 3.22
C PRO A 270 13.08 30.65 1.81
N LYS A 271 12.90 31.97 1.66
CA LYS A 271 12.48 32.56 0.39
C LYS A 271 13.56 32.49 -0.68
N VAL A 272 14.82 32.52 -0.28
CA VAL A 272 15.97 32.38 -1.19
C VAL A 272 15.93 31.05 -1.93
N LYS A 273 15.61 29.95 -1.23
CA LYS A 273 15.49 28.61 -1.84
C LYS A 273 14.18 28.44 -2.60
N LEU A 274 13.10 29.04 -2.10
CA LEU A 274 11.84 29.10 -2.83
C LEU A 274 12.00 29.81 -4.19
N ASP A 275 12.74 30.92 -4.24
CA ASP A 275 13.05 31.64 -5.48
C ASP A 275 13.80 30.74 -6.47
N LYS A 276 14.73 29.89 -6.00
CA LYS A 276 15.42 28.92 -6.86
C LYS A 276 14.49 27.83 -7.39
N GLU A 277 13.53 27.36 -6.60
CA GLU A 277 12.64 26.26 -7.01
C GLU A 277 11.56 26.71 -8.00
N LEU A 278 11.11 27.96 -7.92
CA LEU A 278 10.06 28.51 -8.78
C LEU A 278 10.57 29.06 -10.13
N ASN A 279 11.88 29.25 -10.29
CA ASN A 279 12.52 29.74 -11.51
C ASN A 279 13.03 28.57 -12.37
#